data_AF-A0A2D6QCT5-F1
#
_entry.id   AF-A0A2D6QCT5-F1
#
_cell.length_a   1.000
_cell.length_b   1.000
_cell.length_c   1.000
_cell.angle_alpha   90.00
_cell.angle_beta   90.00
_cell.angle_gamma   90.00
#
_symmetry.space_group_name_H-M   'P 1'
#
loop_
_entity.id
_entity.type
_entity.pdbx_description
1 polymer ?
#
loop_
_entity_poly.entity_id
_entity_poly.type
_entity_poly.pdbx_seq_one_letter_code
_entity_poly.pdbx_strand_id
1 'polypeptide(L)'
;MGSPWSLLVGTCVLGLTATNPHPLDGPDVDLRLWVEAESVSAHVVLNLAFVDGFLEIPREDEMLLRGPEHNLAADMVFELLSEHLSVAAGSIQLQPQLAGFELIDPNFDLLAHFPRFGTRAMQKLRMTLKFPLEAPPSEVRFTWSAFADDPILSEPEDPVPMDVIAHLSAGGVRTRVTLKASDPTFIWRGLTGASEDHFEDVPVLAKTEPTQWPLLTLALVVAGATVLAPRRAERPRALLATGVACFVLAPLAWNLRTNLSLLESGDTLPSHSQARAVFEPLHTNLYRAFDFTNQSDVYDSLARSVHGNLLDELYNQIHGGLVMQEEGGAVSEVQDLRLKDLLIESVGLDDTGSPTFCARCQWEVDGAVFHSNHSHWRTNQYEARYGVAATASGWRIVDHEILAARRVDAGPILPQDSQENPPPIGESF
;
A
#
# COMPACT_ATOMS: atom_id res chain seq x y z
N MET A 1 -1.87 -16.60 29.30
CA MET A 1 -2.32 -15.23 29.00
C MET A 1 -1.91 -14.96 27.58
N GLY A 2 -2.86 -15.17 26.65
CA GLY A 2 -2.60 -15.18 25.21
C GLY A 2 -2.42 -13.76 24.67
N SER A 3 -1.41 -13.61 23.82
CA SER A 3 -1.05 -12.36 23.16
C SER A 3 -2.16 -11.92 22.16
N PRO A 4 -2.66 -10.67 22.22
CA PRO A 4 -3.70 -10.15 21.30
C PRO A 4 -3.22 -9.92 19.86
N TRP A 5 -1.94 -10.17 19.57
CA TRP A 5 -1.26 -9.84 18.31
C TRP A 5 -1.48 -10.84 17.15
N SER A 6 -2.36 -11.83 17.31
CA SER A 6 -2.61 -12.85 16.26
C SER A 6 -3.48 -12.35 15.11
N LEU A 7 -4.01 -11.12 15.15
CA LEU A 7 -5.11 -10.68 14.28
C LEU A 7 -4.70 -9.88 13.04
N LEU A 8 -3.52 -9.25 13.03
CA LEU A 8 -3.09 -8.37 11.93
C LEU A 8 -2.53 -9.11 10.71
N VAL A 9 -1.95 -10.29 10.91
CA VAL A 9 -1.48 -11.17 9.81
C VAL A 9 -2.09 -12.58 9.91
N GLY A 10 -2.55 -13.00 11.09
CA GLY A 10 -3.14 -14.32 11.32
C GLY A 10 -4.57 -14.51 10.85
N THR A 11 -5.23 -13.50 10.28
CA THR A 11 -6.55 -13.67 9.63
C THR A 11 -6.46 -13.88 8.12
N CYS A 12 -5.32 -14.38 7.63
CA CYS A 12 -5.24 -15.04 6.33
C CYS A 12 -5.38 -16.58 6.41
N VAL A 13 -5.34 -17.18 7.61
CA VAL A 13 -5.34 -18.64 7.77
C VAL A 13 -6.42 -19.10 8.76
N LEU A 14 -7.29 -20.01 8.28
CA LEU A 14 -8.36 -20.76 8.95
C LEU A 14 -9.75 -20.10 9.04
N GLY A 15 -10.61 -20.53 8.12
CA GLY A 15 -12.05 -20.26 8.11
C GLY A 15 -12.70 -20.74 6.83
N LEU A 16 -12.62 -22.04 6.53
CA LEU A 16 -13.49 -22.69 5.55
C LEU A 16 -14.93 -22.57 6.05
N THR A 17 -15.77 -21.78 5.38
CA THR A 17 -17.15 -22.13 4.98
C THR A 17 -17.90 -20.90 4.44
N ALA A 18 -18.78 -21.20 3.47
CA ALA A 18 -19.85 -20.38 2.86
C ALA A 18 -19.49 -19.39 1.73
N THR A 19 -19.52 -19.95 0.51
CA THR A 19 -20.35 -19.51 -0.63
C THR A 19 -20.64 -18.01 -0.79
N ASN A 20 -19.66 -17.27 -1.30
CA ASN A 20 -19.92 -16.16 -2.22
C ASN A 20 -19.65 -16.68 -3.65
N PRO A 21 -20.30 -16.14 -4.70
CA PRO A 21 -20.11 -16.59 -6.07
C PRO A 21 -18.62 -16.54 -6.42
N HIS A 22 -18.08 -17.68 -6.83
CA HIS A 22 -16.68 -17.84 -7.19
C HIS A 22 -16.42 -17.01 -8.46
N PRO A 23 -15.47 -16.07 -8.49
CA PRO A 23 -15.16 -15.38 -9.73
C PRO A 23 -14.29 -16.30 -10.60
N LEU A 24 -14.47 -16.18 -11.92
CA LEU A 24 -13.66 -16.77 -13.00
C LEU A 24 -13.97 -18.20 -13.44
N ASP A 25 -15.24 -18.60 -13.42
CA ASP A 25 -15.69 -19.64 -14.36
C ASP A 25 -15.87 -19.04 -15.77
N GLY A 26 -14.72 -18.76 -16.41
CA GLY A 26 -14.61 -18.02 -17.67
C GLY A 26 -13.17 -17.87 -18.15
N PRO A 27 -12.95 -17.27 -19.33
CA PRO A 27 -11.62 -16.89 -19.81
C PRO A 27 -10.87 -16.00 -18.81
N ASP A 28 -9.57 -16.22 -18.63
CA ASP A 28 -8.75 -15.49 -17.66
C ASP A 28 -7.28 -15.39 -18.12
N VAL A 29 -6.66 -14.24 -17.87
CA VAL A 29 -5.25 -13.95 -18.13
C VAL A 29 -4.63 -13.15 -16.99
N ASP A 30 -3.50 -13.65 -16.47
CA ASP A 30 -2.62 -12.94 -15.53
C ASP A 30 -1.33 -12.55 -16.26
N LEU A 31 -1.06 -11.24 -16.35
CA LEU A 31 0.11 -10.68 -17.01
C LEU A 31 1.08 -10.12 -15.97
N ARG A 32 2.27 -10.73 -15.85
CA ARG A 32 3.32 -10.22 -14.97
C ARG A 32 4.52 -9.78 -15.80
N LEU A 33 4.96 -8.55 -15.60
CA LEU A 33 5.97 -7.88 -16.38
C LEU A 33 7.13 -7.48 -15.48
N TRP A 34 8.36 -7.71 -15.91
CA TRP A 34 9.57 -7.26 -15.23
C TRP A 34 10.41 -6.40 -16.17
N VAL A 35 10.86 -5.25 -15.69
CA VAL A 35 11.81 -4.40 -16.41
C VAL A 35 13.12 -4.39 -15.65
N GLU A 36 14.13 -5.02 -16.23
CA GLU A 36 15.48 -5.14 -15.69
C GLU A 36 16.49 -4.41 -16.61
N ALA A 37 17.74 -4.34 -16.16
CA ALA A 37 18.82 -3.70 -16.90
C ALA A 37 19.15 -4.38 -18.24
N GLU A 38 19.02 -5.71 -18.30
CA GLU A 38 19.46 -6.54 -19.44
C GLU A 38 18.29 -7.14 -20.23
N SER A 39 17.08 -7.12 -19.69
CA SER A 39 15.89 -7.64 -20.37
C SER A 39 14.59 -7.11 -19.80
N VAL A 40 13.56 -7.12 -20.64
CA VAL A 40 12.17 -7.13 -20.16
C VAL A 40 11.68 -8.58 -20.19
N SER A 41 10.98 -9.03 -19.16
CA SER A 41 10.42 -10.38 -19.09
C SER A 41 8.91 -10.29 -18.89
N ALA A 42 8.16 -11.17 -19.55
CA ALA A 42 6.71 -11.29 -19.37
C ALA A 42 6.38 -12.73 -19.01
N HIS A 43 5.75 -12.94 -17.85
CA HIS A 43 5.17 -14.21 -17.45
C HIS A 43 3.66 -14.08 -17.65
N VAL A 44 3.14 -14.81 -18.62
CA VAL A 44 1.73 -14.79 -19.00
C VAL A 44 1.13 -16.11 -18.57
N VAL A 45 0.10 -16.06 -17.73
CA VAL A 45 -0.67 -17.24 -17.32
C VAL A 45 -2.07 -17.11 -17.90
N LEU A 46 -2.41 -18.00 -18.82
CA LEU A 46 -3.72 -18.09 -19.46
C LEU A 46 -4.45 -19.32 -18.92
N ASN A 47 -5.78 -19.32 -18.85
CA ASN A 47 -6.50 -20.59 -18.79
C ASN A 47 -6.85 -21.10 -20.19
N LEU A 48 -7.15 -22.40 -20.29
CA LEU A 48 -7.51 -23.02 -21.56
C LEU A 48 -8.78 -22.39 -22.16
N ALA A 49 -9.72 -21.95 -21.33
CA ALA A 49 -10.91 -21.21 -21.78
C ALA A 49 -10.58 -19.89 -22.51
N PHE A 50 -9.54 -19.17 -22.06
CA PHE A 50 -9.02 -17.99 -22.75
C PHE A 50 -8.38 -18.37 -24.08
N VAL A 51 -7.51 -19.38 -24.07
CA VAL A 51 -6.81 -19.83 -25.27
C VAL A 51 -7.80 -20.26 -26.36
N ASP A 52 -8.84 -21.01 -26.00
CA ASP A 52 -9.92 -21.43 -26.91
C ASP A 52 -10.70 -20.28 -27.54
N GLY A 53 -10.72 -19.10 -26.90
CA GLY A 53 -11.36 -17.90 -27.44
C GLY A 53 -10.62 -17.31 -28.64
N PHE A 54 -9.33 -17.62 -28.78
CA PHE A 54 -8.47 -17.07 -29.84
C PHE A 54 -7.87 -18.14 -30.76
N LEU A 55 -7.69 -19.36 -30.26
CA LEU A 55 -7.00 -20.45 -30.95
C LEU A 55 -7.83 -21.73 -30.94
N GLU A 56 -7.83 -22.43 -32.07
CA GLU A 56 -8.35 -23.79 -32.16
C GLU A 56 -7.17 -24.78 -32.11
N ILE A 57 -6.87 -25.32 -30.93
CA ILE A 57 -5.81 -26.32 -30.74
C ILE A 57 -6.42 -27.72 -30.89
N PRO A 58 -6.02 -28.51 -31.90
CA PRO A 58 -6.49 -29.88 -32.06
C PRO A 58 -6.10 -30.73 -30.84
N ARG A 59 -7.09 -31.39 -30.22
CA ARG A 59 -6.90 -32.21 -29.02
C ARG A 59 -7.88 -33.38 -28.95
N GLU A 60 -7.48 -34.44 -28.24
CA GLU A 60 -8.31 -35.64 -28.04
C GLU A 60 -9.45 -35.38 -27.05
N ASP A 61 -9.20 -34.58 -26.03
CA ASP A 61 -10.15 -34.20 -24.99
C ASP A 61 -10.45 -32.71 -25.12
N GLU A 62 -11.66 -32.35 -25.53
CA GLU A 62 -12.04 -30.95 -25.72
C GLU A 62 -11.86 -30.10 -24.44
N MET A 63 -11.87 -30.74 -23.27
CA MET A 63 -11.84 -30.08 -21.97
C MET A 63 -10.44 -29.95 -21.37
N LEU A 64 -9.42 -30.58 -21.96
CA LEU A 64 -8.06 -30.67 -21.41
C LEU A 64 -7.00 -30.79 -22.50
N LEU A 65 -5.89 -30.07 -22.33
CA LEU A 65 -4.65 -30.35 -23.06
C LEU A 65 -3.85 -31.44 -22.35
N ARG A 66 -3.31 -32.39 -23.13
CA ARG A 66 -2.48 -33.50 -22.63
C ARG A 66 -1.10 -33.52 -23.29
N GLY A 67 -0.23 -34.36 -22.74
CA GLY A 67 1.19 -34.46 -23.12
C GLY A 67 1.51 -34.41 -24.62
N PRO A 68 0.79 -35.12 -25.52
CA PRO A 68 1.04 -35.06 -26.96
C PRO A 68 0.76 -33.69 -27.60
N GLU A 69 -0.17 -32.92 -27.05
CA GLU A 69 -0.63 -31.62 -27.57
C GLU A 69 0.24 -30.46 -27.04
N HIS A 70 1.07 -30.72 -26.02
CA HIS A 70 1.87 -29.72 -25.31
C HIS A 70 2.73 -28.87 -26.25
N ASN A 71 3.52 -29.50 -27.12
CA ASN A 71 4.43 -28.76 -28.02
C ASN A 71 3.66 -27.89 -29.02
N LEU A 72 2.58 -28.42 -29.57
CA LEU A 72 1.73 -27.66 -30.50
C LEU A 72 1.08 -26.47 -29.79
N ALA A 73 0.57 -26.68 -28.57
CA ALA A 73 0.03 -25.61 -27.75
C ALA A 73 1.09 -24.55 -27.43
N ALA A 74 2.32 -24.96 -27.09
CA ALA A 74 3.40 -24.03 -26.82
C ALA A 74 3.69 -23.12 -28.03
N ASP A 75 3.81 -23.70 -29.22
CA ASP A 75 4.08 -22.97 -30.46
C ASP A 75 2.93 -22.01 -30.81
N MET A 76 1.68 -22.48 -30.79
CA MET A 76 0.51 -21.67 -31.14
C MET A 76 0.26 -20.53 -30.15
N VAL A 77 0.42 -20.79 -28.85
CA VAL A 77 0.25 -19.74 -27.84
C VAL A 77 1.42 -18.76 -27.93
N PHE A 78 2.65 -19.20 -28.25
CA PHE A 78 3.78 -18.28 -28.47
C PHE A 78 3.53 -17.34 -29.64
N GLU A 79 2.98 -17.84 -30.74
CA GLU A 79 2.56 -17.02 -31.89
C GLU A 79 1.48 -16.01 -31.48
N LEU A 80 0.43 -16.46 -30.78
CA LEU A 80 -0.63 -15.59 -30.26
C LEU A 80 -0.05 -14.46 -29.39
N LEU A 81 0.81 -14.78 -28.42
CA LEU A 81 1.40 -13.76 -27.56
C LEU A 81 2.35 -12.84 -28.32
N SER A 82 3.05 -13.33 -29.34
CA SER A 82 3.93 -12.50 -30.16
C SER A 82 3.16 -11.47 -30.99
N GLU A 83 1.92 -11.78 -31.37
CA GLU A 83 1.02 -10.86 -32.05
C GLU A 83 0.35 -9.86 -31.10
N HIS A 84 -0.08 -10.33 -29.91
CA HIS A 84 -0.92 -9.55 -29.01
C HIS A 84 -0.20 -8.85 -27.86
N LEU A 85 1.03 -9.25 -27.52
CA LEU A 85 1.88 -8.58 -26.54
C LEU A 85 3.06 -7.89 -27.24
N SER A 86 2.91 -6.58 -27.45
CA SER A 86 3.94 -5.74 -28.02
C SER A 86 4.72 -5.03 -26.92
N VAL A 87 6.06 -5.13 -26.96
CA VAL A 87 6.96 -4.46 -26.03
C VAL A 87 7.96 -3.62 -26.80
N ALA A 88 8.06 -2.33 -26.48
CA ALA A 88 9.01 -1.42 -27.07
C ALA A 88 9.85 -0.71 -26.01
N ALA A 89 11.17 -0.64 -26.19
CA ALA A 89 12.06 0.17 -25.38
C ALA A 89 12.39 1.48 -26.13
N GLY A 90 11.83 2.60 -25.66
CA GLY A 90 11.87 3.87 -26.37
C GLY A 90 11.27 3.77 -27.79
N SER A 91 12.11 3.91 -28.82
CA SER A 91 11.70 3.78 -30.23
C SER A 91 11.93 2.40 -30.82
N ILE A 92 12.53 1.47 -30.08
CA ILE A 92 12.91 0.14 -30.58
C ILE A 92 11.83 -0.87 -30.18
N GLN A 93 11.21 -1.50 -31.16
CA GLN A 93 10.31 -2.64 -30.92
C GLN A 93 11.16 -3.87 -30.59
N LEU A 94 10.89 -4.49 -29.44
CA LEU A 94 11.58 -5.70 -29.02
C LEU A 94 10.87 -6.94 -29.59
N GLN A 95 11.64 -7.97 -29.87
CA GLN A 95 11.13 -9.26 -30.32
C GLN A 95 11.07 -10.24 -29.14
N PRO A 96 9.95 -10.94 -28.93
CA PRO A 96 9.84 -11.93 -27.87
C PRO A 96 10.72 -13.15 -28.18
N GLN A 97 11.34 -13.71 -27.14
CA GLN A 97 11.98 -15.01 -27.16
C GLN A 97 11.28 -15.92 -26.16
N LEU A 98 10.91 -17.12 -26.59
CA LEU A 98 10.36 -18.13 -25.71
C LEU A 98 11.43 -18.58 -24.71
N ALA A 99 11.21 -18.32 -23.42
CA ALA A 99 12.10 -18.74 -22.34
C ALA A 99 11.56 -19.97 -21.60
N GLY A 100 10.25 -20.17 -21.57
CA GLY A 100 9.64 -21.33 -20.94
C GLY A 100 8.15 -21.44 -21.21
N PHE A 101 7.65 -22.67 -21.17
CA PHE A 101 6.23 -22.98 -21.26
C PHE A 101 5.91 -24.14 -20.32
N GLU A 102 4.80 -24.05 -19.61
CA GLU A 102 4.35 -25.03 -18.62
C GLU A 102 2.83 -25.15 -18.68
N LEU A 103 2.34 -26.39 -18.74
CA LEU A 103 0.93 -26.71 -18.52
C LEU A 103 0.73 -27.07 -17.04
N ILE A 104 -0.22 -26.40 -16.40
CA ILE A 104 -0.59 -26.63 -15.01
C ILE A 104 -1.93 -27.36 -15.01
N ASP A 105 -1.91 -28.59 -14.53
CA ASP A 105 -3.09 -29.44 -14.46
C ASP A 105 -4.16 -28.87 -13.51
N PRO A 106 -5.45 -29.05 -13.84
CA PRO A 106 -6.52 -28.55 -13.01
C PRO A 106 -6.64 -29.34 -11.71
N ASN A 107 -6.91 -28.62 -10.62
CA ASN A 107 -7.28 -29.26 -9.36
C ASN A 107 -8.77 -29.66 -9.37
N PHE A 108 -9.06 -30.91 -9.69
CA PHE A 108 -10.42 -31.45 -9.82
C PHE A 108 -11.30 -31.28 -8.57
N ASP A 109 -10.73 -31.11 -7.37
CA ASP A 109 -11.50 -30.83 -6.15
C ASP A 109 -12.31 -29.53 -6.25
N LEU A 110 -11.86 -28.59 -7.10
CA LEU A 110 -12.50 -27.30 -7.31
C LEU A 110 -13.53 -27.32 -8.45
N LEU A 111 -13.71 -28.45 -9.16
CA LEU A 111 -14.54 -28.51 -10.37
C LEU A 111 -15.99 -28.02 -10.15
N ALA A 112 -16.55 -28.24 -8.97
CA ALA A 112 -17.89 -27.77 -8.60
C ALA A 112 -18.04 -26.24 -8.65
N HIS A 113 -16.94 -25.49 -8.62
CA HIS A 113 -16.93 -24.04 -8.73
C HIS A 113 -16.88 -23.52 -10.17
N PHE A 114 -16.74 -24.41 -11.18
CA PHE A 114 -16.61 -24.07 -12.59
C PHE A 114 -17.72 -24.70 -13.46
N PRO A 115 -19.01 -24.40 -13.21
CA PRO A 115 -20.14 -25.05 -13.89
C PRO A 115 -20.27 -24.79 -15.41
N ARG A 116 -19.69 -23.72 -15.97
CA ARG A 116 -19.84 -23.28 -17.37
C ARG A 116 -18.68 -23.74 -18.24
N PHE A 117 -17.44 -23.49 -17.82
CA PHE A 117 -16.25 -23.81 -18.60
C PHE A 117 -15.52 -25.06 -18.09
N GLY A 118 -15.84 -25.54 -16.88
CA GLY A 118 -15.29 -26.77 -16.33
C GLY A 118 -13.78 -26.73 -16.20
N THR A 119 -13.12 -27.83 -16.55
CA THR A 119 -11.65 -27.95 -16.49
C THR A 119 -10.92 -26.98 -17.40
N ARG A 120 -11.57 -26.42 -18.44
CA ARG A 120 -10.94 -25.42 -19.31
C ARG A 120 -10.67 -24.11 -18.60
N ALA A 121 -11.53 -23.70 -17.66
CA ALA A 121 -11.27 -22.52 -16.84
C ALA A 121 -10.18 -22.75 -15.78
N MET A 122 -9.87 -24.01 -15.49
CA MET A 122 -8.97 -24.43 -14.42
C MET A 122 -7.57 -24.80 -14.92
N GLN A 123 -7.44 -25.46 -16.07
CA GLN A 123 -6.13 -25.80 -16.63
C GLN A 123 -5.44 -24.52 -17.10
N LYS A 124 -4.24 -24.24 -16.58
CA LYS A 124 -3.48 -23.03 -16.89
C LYS A 124 -2.31 -23.34 -17.81
N LEU A 125 -2.02 -22.40 -18.70
CA LEU A 125 -0.88 -22.39 -19.60
C LEU A 125 -0.02 -21.21 -19.18
N ARG A 126 1.17 -21.50 -18.64
CA ARG A 126 2.14 -20.49 -18.23
C ARG A 126 3.21 -20.37 -19.31
N MET A 127 3.39 -19.18 -19.85
CA MET A 127 4.43 -18.87 -20.81
C MET A 127 5.31 -17.75 -20.30
N THR A 128 6.62 -17.94 -20.43
CA THR A 128 7.63 -16.94 -20.12
C THR A 128 8.27 -16.44 -21.41
N LEU A 129 8.12 -15.15 -21.66
CA LEU A 129 8.73 -14.44 -22.78
C LEU A 129 9.85 -13.55 -22.26
N LYS A 130 10.99 -13.57 -22.95
CA LYS A 130 12.12 -12.68 -22.68
C LYS A 130 12.34 -11.76 -23.87
N PHE A 131 12.52 -10.48 -23.59
CA PHE A 131 12.82 -9.43 -24.55
C PHE A 131 14.20 -8.85 -24.19
N PRO A 132 15.28 -9.33 -24.82
CA PRO A 132 16.63 -8.89 -24.51
C PRO A 132 16.82 -7.40 -24.80
N LEU A 133 17.60 -6.73 -23.94
CA LEU A 133 17.98 -5.33 -24.09
C LEU A 133 19.49 -5.21 -24.25
N GLU A 134 19.94 -4.28 -25.09
CA GLU A 134 21.36 -3.95 -25.22
C GLU A 134 21.85 -3.02 -24.12
N ALA A 135 20.96 -2.23 -23.54
CA ALA A 135 21.24 -1.27 -22.47
C ALA A 135 20.00 -1.06 -21.57
N PRO A 136 20.19 -0.61 -20.32
CA PRO A 136 19.08 -0.33 -19.41
C PRO A 136 18.09 0.67 -20.01
N PRO A 137 16.78 0.36 -20.04
CA PRO A 137 15.80 1.19 -20.72
C PRO A 137 15.40 2.38 -19.84
N SER A 138 15.27 3.57 -20.44
CA SER A 138 14.69 4.74 -19.78
C SER A 138 13.18 4.83 -19.93
N GLU A 139 12.60 4.10 -20.89
CA GLU A 139 11.17 4.03 -21.14
C GLU A 139 10.85 2.67 -21.77
N VAL A 140 9.81 2.00 -21.29
CA VAL A 140 9.28 0.76 -21.86
C VAL A 140 7.78 0.91 -22.05
N ARG A 141 7.32 0.67 -23.28
CA ARG A 141 5.90 0.64 -23.65
C ARG A 141 5.46 -0.81 -23.80
N PHE A 142 4.37 -1.14 -23.11
CA PHE A 142 3.67 -2.40 -23.23
C PHE A 142 2.32 -2.15 -23.88
N THR A 143 1.96 -2.96 -24.88
CA THR A 143 0.64 -2.91 -25.52
C THR A 143 0.09 -4.33 -25.56
N TRP A 144 -1.12 -4.50 -25.03
CA TRP A 144 -1.84 -5.77 -25.00
C TRP A 144 -3.12 -5.67 -25.82
N SER A 145 -3.38 -6.60 -26.74
CA SER A 145 -4.56 -6.53 -27.61
C SER A 145 -5.49 -7.75 -27.56
N ALA A 146 -5.18 -8.78 -26.78
CA ALA A 146 -6.03 -9.96 -26.63
C ALA A 146 -7.00 -9.81 -25.44
N PHE A 147 -8.18 -9.26 -25.69
CA PHE A 147 -9.22 -9.11 -24.66
C PHE A 147 -10.32 -10.14 -24.92
N ALA A 148 -10.48 -11.09 -24.01
CA ALA A 148 -11.57 -12.06 -24.08
C ALA A 148 -12.89 -11.42 -23.66
N ASP A 149 -13.99 -11.91 -24.21
CA ASP A 149 -15.33 -11.43 -23.88
C ASP A 149 -15.75 -11.84 -22.47
N ASP A 150 -16.39 -10.93 -21.75
CA ASP A 150 -16.91 -11.18 -20.40
C ASP A 150 -18.12 -12.13 -20.48
N PRO A 151 -18.06 -13.35 -19.91
CA PRO A 151 -19.13 -14.33 -20.05
C PRO A 151 -20.40 -13.98 -19.23
N ILE A 152 -20.35 -12.94 -18.39
CA ILE A 152 -21.45 -12.45 -17.57
C ILE A 152 -22.11 -11.24 -18.24
N LEU A 153 -21.30 -10.31 -18.75
CA LEU A 153 -21.78 -9.05 -19.31
C LEU A 153 -22.01 -9.10 -20.84
N SER A 154 -21.34 -9.99 -21.55
CA SER A 154 -21.45 -10.06 -23.02
C SER A 154 -22.75 -10.70 -23.46
N GLU A 155 -23.39 -10.07 -24.44
CA GLU A 155 -24.46 -10.68 -25.23
C GLU A 155 -23.94 -11.01 -26.64
N PRO A 156 -24.52 -11.99 -27.37
CA PRO A 156 -24.02 -12.40 -28.69
C PRO A 156 -23.94 -11.27 -29.73
N GLU A 157 -24.73 -10.21 -29.54
CA GLU A 157 -24.79 -9.05 -30.44
C GLU A 157 -23.96 -7.85 -29.92
N ASP A 158 -23.52 -7.88 -28.66
CA ASP A 158 -22.75 -6.80 -28.01
C ASP A 158 -21.71 -7.41 -27.04
N PRO A 159 -20.56 -7.87 -27.56
CA PRO A 159 -19.50 -8.44 -26.74
C PRO A 159 -18.82 -7.35 -25.90
N VAL A 160 -18.69 -7.59 -24.60
CA VAL A 160 -18.03 -6.69 -23.67
C VAL A 160 -16.65 -7.27 -23.33
N PRO A 161 -15.55 -6.66 -23.80
CA PRO A 161 -14.21 -7.17 -23.51
C PRO A 161 -13.87 -7.00 -22.02
N MET A 162 -13.23 -8.01 -21.44
CA MET A 162 -12.75 -7.96 -20.05
C MET A 162 -11.51 -7.08 -19.92
N ASP A 163 -11.43 -6.30 -18.84
CA ASP A 163 -10.21 -5.59 -18.46
C ASP A 163 -9.13 -6.61 -18.05
N VAL A 164 -7.89 -6.38 -18.46
CA VAL A 164 -6.74 -7.23 -18.09
C VAL A 164 -5.92 -6.54 -17.01
N ILE A 165 -5.64 -7.24 -15.93
CA ILE A 165 -4.78 -6.75 -14.86
C ILE A 165 -3.35 -7.23 -15.13
N ALA A 166 -2.44 -6.27 -15.21
CA ALA A 166 -1.02 -6.51 -15.35
C ALA A 166 -0.27 -6.06 -14.08
N HIS A 167 0.69 -6.86 -13.62
CA HIS A 167 1.60 -6.49 -12.54
C HIS A 167 2.97 -6.17 -13.12
N LEU A 168 3.40 -4.92 -13.01
CA LEU A 168 4.70 -4.47 -13.45
C LEU A 168 5.66 -4.39 -12.27
N SER A 169 6.79 -5.09 -12.35
CA SER A 169 7.90 -4.98 -11.42
C SER A 169 9.05 -4.26 -12.11
N ALA A 170 9.34 -3.02 -11.72
CA ALA A 170 10.36 -2.20 -12.36
C ALA A 170 11.02 -1.27 -11.34
N GLY A 171 12.35 -1.18 -11.37
CA GLY A 171 13.09 -0.31 -10.44
C GLY A 171 12.92 -0.67 -8.96
N GLY A 172 12.64 -1.94 -8.64
CA GLY A 172 12.44 -2.42 -7.27
C GLY A 172 11.04 -2.17 -6.70
N VAL A 173 10.11 -1.66 -7.50
CA VAL A 173 8.71 -1.42 -7.11
C VAL A 173 7.79 -2.25 -7.99
N ARG A 174 6.74 -2.81 -7.38
CA ARG A 174 5.64 -3.47 -8.06
C ARG A 174 4.45 -2.52 -8.19
N THR A 175 3.88 -2.42 -9.38
CA THR A 175 2.75 -1.55 -9.69
C THR A 175 1.69 -2.34 -10.45
N ARG A 176 0.44 -2.20 -10.03
CA ARG A 176 -0.71 -2.72 -10.77
C ARG A 176 -1.11 -1.78 -11.89
N VAL A 177 -1.37 -2.35 -13.06
CA VAL A 177 -1.85 -1.65 -14.25
C VAL A 177 -3.10 -2.35 -14.76
N THR A 178 -4.18 -1.61 -14.99
CA THR A 178 -5.38 -2.13 -15.64
C THR A 178 -5.36 -1.72 -17.10
N LEU A 179 -5.31 -2.71 -17.99
CA LEU A 179 -5.36 -2.55 -19.44
C LEU A 179 -6.78 -2.76 -19.93
N LYS A 180 -7.28 -1.85 -20.76
CA LYS A 180 -8.63 -1.91 -21.31
C LYS A 180 -8.56 -2.03 -22.83
N ALA A 181 -9.57 -2.61 -23.46
CA ALA A 181 -9.63 -2.63 -24.93
C ALA A 181 -9.58 -1.23 -25.56
N SER A 182 -10.13 -0.22 -24.86
CA SER A 182 -10.08 1.19 -25.28
C SER A 182 -8.76 1.90 -24.97
N ASP A 183 -7.99 1.40 -24.00
CA ASP A 183 -6.67 1.90 -23.61
C ASP A 183 -5.72 0.72 -23.33
N PRO A 184 -5.22 0.06 -24.39
CA PRO A 184 -4.48 -1.19 -24.28
C PRO A 184 -3.00 -1.00 -23.92
N THR A 185 -2.56 0.25 -23.70
CA THR A 185 -1.15 0.60 -23.65
C THR A 185 -0.76 1.17 -22.29
N PHE A 186 0.36 0.69 -21.76
CA PHE A 186 1.00 1.25 -20.59
C PHE A 186 2.44 1.64 -20.89
N ILE A 187 2.87 2.79 -20.38
CA ILE A 187 4.23 3.30 -20.57
C ILE A 187 4.88 3.42 -19.20
N TRP A 188 5.87 2.57 -18.95
CA TRP A 188 6.78 2.74 -17.85
C TRP A 188 7.91 3.70 -18.24
N ARG A 189 8.27 4.61 -17.35
CA ARG A 189 9.45 5.46 -17.50
C ARG A 189 10.42 5.15 -16.37
N GLY A 190 11.67 4.94 -16.73
CA GLY A 190 12.78 4.74 -15.81
C GLY A 190 12.91 5.93 -14.90
N LEU A 191 12.67 5.70 -13.61
CA LEU A 191 12.65 6.75 -12.62
C LEU A 191 14.07 6.98 -12.11
N THR A 192 14.76 7.97 -12.65
CA THR A 192 15.88 8.59 -11.92
C THR A 192 15.28 9.34 -10.72
N GLY A 193 15.10 8.66 -9.59
CA GLY A 193 14.71 9.27 -8.30
C GLY A 193 13.38 8.82 -7.64
N ALA A 194 12.66 7.82 -8.17
CA ALA A 194 11.29 7.50 -7.71
C ALA A 194 11.09 6.98 -6.29
N SER A 195 12.14 6.61 -5.56
CA SER A 195 11.95 6.23 -4.17
C SER A 195 11.29 7.37 -3.36
N GLU A 196 11.45 8.64 -3.79
CA GLU A 196 10.79 9.78 -3.16
C GLU A 196 9.33 9.99 -3.64
N ASP A 197 9.02 9.83 -4.93
CA ASP A 197 7.71 10.17 -5.54
C ASP A 197 6.59 9.17 -5.20
N HIS A 198 6.95 7.97 -4.69
CA HIS A 198 5.96 6.95 -4.29
C HIS A 198 5.26 7.28 -2.97
N PHE A 199 5.83 8.16 -2.15
CA PHE A 199 5.33 8.44 -0.80
C PHE A 199 4.61 9.79 -0.72
N GLU A 200 3.58 9.85 0.11
CA GLU A 200 2.94 11.12 0.45
C GLU A 200 3.84 11.93 1.38
N ASP A 201 3.95 13.23 1.11
CA ASP A 201 4.70 14.16 1.94
C ASP A 201 4.06 14.30 3.32
N VAL A 202 4.84 13.98 4.36
CA VAL A 202 4.44 14.20 5.75
C VAL A 202 4.77 15.64 6.14
N PRO A 203 3.80 16.47 6.52
CA PRO A 203 4.05 17.86 6.87
C PRO A 203 5.07 18.02 8.00
N VAL A 204 6.11 18.82 7.76
CA VAL A 204 7.00 19.30 8.82
C VAL A 204 6.30 20.47 9.51
N LEU A 205 5.86 20.26 10.74
CA LEU A 205 5.26 21.32 11.53
C LEU A 205 6.33 22.32 11.97
N ALA A 206 6.18 23.57 11.55
CA ALA A 206 7.14 24.63 11.85
C ALA A 206 7.24 24.83 13.38
N LYS A 207 8.47 24.80 13.90
CA LYS A 207 8.73 25.23 15.27
C LYS A 207 8.47 26.74 15.34
N THR A 208 7.65 27.17 16.29
CA THR A 208 7.39 28.60 16.46
C THR A 208 8.69 29.27 16.88
N GLU A 209 9.25 30.13 16.02
CA GLU A 209 10.42 30.91 16.41
C GLU A 209 10.02 31.81 17.59
N PRO A 210 10.87 31.91 18.64
CA PRO A 210 10.56 32.74 19.78
C PRO A 210 10.33 34.17 19.29
N THR A 211 9.14 34.71 19.58
CA THR A 211 8.77 36.08 19.22
C THR A 211 9.83 37.02 19.77
N GLN A 212 10.68 37.56 18.88
CA GLN A 212 11.68 38.54 19.29
C GLN A 212 10.94 39.84 19.58
N TRP A 213 10.65 40.09 20.86
CA TRP A 213 10.23 41.42 21.28
C TRP A 213 11.35 42.39 20.88
N PRO A 214 11.11 43.35 19.98
CA PRO A 214 12.16 44.20 19.48
C PRO A 214 12.71 44.97 20.68
N LEU A 215 14.05 44.98 20.85
CA LEU A 215 14.77 45.76 21.87
C LEU A 215 14.27 47.21 21.99
N LEU A 216 13.61 47.70 20.95
CA LEU A 216 12.88 48.95 20.84
C LEU A 216 11.77 49.15 21.89
N THR A 217 11.01 48.12 22.30
CA THR A 217 10.01 48.26 23.39
C THR A 217 10.68 48.44 24.75
N LEU A 218 11.75 47.69 25.03
CA LEU A 218 12.56 47.87 26.24
C LEU A 218 13.23 49.26 26.24
N ALA A 219 13.75 49.70 25.09
CA ALA A 219 14.34 51.03 24.93
C ALA A 219 13.31 52.16 25.12
N LEU A 220 12.07 51.98 24.65
CA LEU A 220 10.98 52.96 24.83
C LEU A 220 10.50 53.03 26.29
N VAL A 221 10.47 51.92 27.02
CA VAL A 221 10.16 51.91 28.47
C VAL A 221 11.24 52.64 29.25
N VAL A 222 12.52 52.40 28.95
CA VAL A 222 13.65 53.11 29.56
C VAL A 222 13.60 54.61 29.21
N ALA A 223 13.35 54.96 27.95
CA ALA A 223 13.23 56.35 27.50
C ALA A 223 12.04 57.06 28.19
N GLY A 224 10.87 56.41 28.27
CA GLY A 224 9.69 56.93 28.98
C GLY A 224 9.95 57.19 30.46
N ALA A 225 10.67 56.29 31.13
CA ALA A 225 11.08 56.46 32.52
C ALA A 225 12.05 57.64 32.73
N THR A 226 12.94 57.91 31.76
CA THR A 226 13.84 59.09 31.83
C THR A 226 13.12 60.42 31.62
N VAL A 227 12.04 60.44 30.82
CA VAL A 227 11.25 61.66 30.55
C VAL A 227 10.33 62.02 31.72
N LEU A 228 9.80 61.02 32.43
CA LEU A 228 8.94 61.19 33.61
C LEU A 228 9.71 61.46 34.91
N ALA A 229 11.05 61.44 34.88
CA ALA A 229 11.86 61.78 36.04
C ALA A 229 11.60 63.23 36.49
N PRO A 230 11.24 63.48 37.76
CA PRO A 230 10.82 64.79 38.23
C PRO A 230 11.97 65.81 38.12
N ARG A 231 11.80 66.81 37.26
CA ARG A 231 12.79 67.88 36.96
C ARG A 231 13.15 68.80 38.14
N ARG A 232 12.70 68.50 39.36
CA ARG A 232 12.94 69.28 40.59
C ARG A 232 13.71 68.53 41.68
N ALA A 233 14.09 67.27 41.48
CA ALA A 233 14.92 66.56 42.45
C ALA A 233 16.40 66.96 42.29
N GLU A 234 17.10 67.24 43.41
CA GLU A 234 18.52 67.62 43.38
C GLU A 234 19.35 66.58 42.60
N ARG A 235 20.10 67.09 41.62
CA ARG A 235 20.64 66.33 40.46
C ARG A 235 21.46 65.06 40.77
N PRO A 236 22.17 64.86 41.90
CA PRO A 236 22.89 63.60 42.11
C PRO A 236 22.02 62.42 42.58
N ARG A 237 20.90 62.66 43.28
CA ARG A 237 20.07 61.57 43.83
C ARG A 237 19.12 60.95 42.81
N ALA A 238 18.65 61.75 41.86
CA ALA A 238 17.80 61.28 40.76
C ALA A 238 18.57 60.35 39.80
N LEU A 239 19.82 60.71 39.44
CA LEU A 239 20.67 59.88 38.57
C LEU A 239 21.03 58.54 39.22
N LEU A 240 21.29 58.53 40.53
CA LEU A 240 21.49 57.29 41.30
C LEU A 240 20.22 56.42 41.35
N ALA A 241 19.05 57.03 41.58
CA ALA A 241 17.78 56.30 41.60
C ALA A 241 17.41 55.69 40.24
N THR A 242 17.65 56.42 39.15
CA THR A 242 17.45 55.89 37.78
C THR A 242 18.45 54.78 37.45
N GLY A 243 19.72 54.94 37.84
CA GLY A 243 20.73 53.89 37.68
C GLY A 243 20.39 52.61 38.41
N VAL A 244 19.93 52.72 39.66
CA VAL A 244 19.48 51.57 40.47
C VAL A 244 18.23 50.93 39.88
N ALA A 245 17.26 51.73 39.42
CA ALA A 245 16.06 51.21 38.76
C ALA A 245 16.43 50.43 37.48
N CYS A 246 17.34 50.93 36.65
CA CYS A 246 17.83 50.19 35.48
C CYS A 246 18.58 48.90 35.88
N PHE A 247 19.36 48.93 36.95
CA PHE A 247 20.11 47.77 37.44
C PHE A 247 19.22 46.68 38.05
N VAL A 248 18.02 47.02 38.53
CA VAL A 248 17.03 46.05 39.05
C VAL A 248 16.07 45.59 37.95
N LEU A 249 15.63 46.51 37.09
CA LEU A 249 14.68 46.21 36.02
C LEU A 249 15.32 45.41 34.88
N ALA A 250 16.61 45.60 34.59
CA ALA A 250 17.27 44.85 33.51
C ALA A 250 17.43 43.34 33.83
N PRO A 251 17.91 42.92 35.02
CA PRO A 251 17.92 41.51 35.41
C PRO A 251 16.52 40.94 35.57
N LEU A 252 15.56 41.73 36.07
CA LEU A 252 14.17 41.29 36.21
C LEU A 252 13.51 41.09 34.84
N ALA A 253 13.74 41.98 33.88
CA ALA A 253 13.27 41.83 32.51
C ALA A 253 14.00 40.67 31.79
N TRP A 254 15.30 40.47 32.06
CA TRP A 254 16.04 39.32 31.54
C TRP A 254 15.49 37.99 32.10
N ASN A 255 15.23 37.94 33.41
CA ASN A 255 14.68 36.76 34.07
C ASN A 255 13.23 36.50 33.64
N LEU A 256 12.42 37.54 33.48
CA LEU A 256 11.05 37.42 32.97
C LEU A 256 11.06 37.00 31.49
N ARG A 257 12.01 37.49 30.68
CA ARG A 257 12.24 37.02 29.31
C ARG A 257 12.59 35.54 29.28
N THR A 258 13.55 35.08 30.09
CA THR A 258 13.95 33.67 30.10
C THR A 258 12.83 32.75 30.57
N ASN A 259 12.03 33.18 31.56
CA ASN A 259 10.91 32.40 32.07
C ASN A 259 9.73 32.40 31.08
N LEU A 260 9.37 33.54 30.46
CA LEU A 260 8.33 33.60 29.43
C LEU A 260 8.74 32.88 28.15
N SER A 261 10.01 32.95 27.74
CA SER A 261 10.51 32.15 26.62
C SER A 261 10.49 30.66 26.94
N LEU A 262 10.67 30.25 28.19
CA LEU A 262 10.49 28.85 28.60
C LEU A 262 9.02 28.39 28.52
N LEU A 263 8.06 29.31 28.69
CA LEU A 263 6.63 29.07 28.46
C LEU A 263 6.24 29.06 26.98
N GLU A 264 6.94 29.81 26.12
CA GLU A 264 6.67 29.91 24.66
C GLU A 264 7.53 28.98 23.79
N SER A 265 8.68 28.49 24.26
CA SER A 265 9.58 27.59 23.51
C SER A 265 9.19 26.12 23.57
N GLY A 266 7.97 25.81 24.03
CA GLY A 266 7.42 24.47 23.85
C GLY A 266 7.18 24.27 22.36
N ASP A 267 7.68 23.18 21.77
CA ASP A 267 7.24 22.75 20.45
C ASP A 267 5.71 22.79 20.47
N THR A 268 5.12 23.72 19.70
CA THR A 268 3.67 23.97 19.78
C THR A 268 2.97 22.68 19.40
N LEU A 269 2.19 22.15 20.35
CA LEU A 269 1.40 20.95 20.15
C LEU A 269 0.57 21.10 18.87
N PRO A 270 0.55 20.07 17.99
CA PRO A 270 -0.24 20.15 16.77
C PRO A 270 -1.72 20.40 17.09
N SER A 271 -2.37 21.25 16.30
CA SER A 271 -3.83 21.27 16.29
C SER A 271 -4.37 19.91 15.81
N HIS A 272 -5.64 19.61 16.08
CA HIS A 272 -6.24 18.34 15.62
C HIS A 272 -6.24 18.24 14.08
N SER A 273 -6.37 19.36 13.37
CA SER A 273 -6.28 19.36 11.90
C SER A 273 -4.85 19.13 11.40
N GLN A 274 -3.85 19.69 12.10
CA GLN A 274 -2.44 19.42 11.78
C GLN A 274 -2.05 17.98 12.08
N ALA A 275 -2.48 17.43 13.22
CA ALA A 275 -2.25 16.02 13.58
C ALA A 275 -2.89 15.08 12.56
N ARG A 276 -4.11 15.38 12.09
CA ARG A 276 -4.76 14.65 10.99
C ARG A 276 -3.91 14.69 9.71
N ALA A 277 -3.49 15.88 9.27
CA ALA A 277 -2.69 16.06 8.07
C ALA A 277 -1.31 15.39 8.14
N VAL A 278 -0.81 15.12 9.35
CA VAL A 278 0.39 14.30 9.59
C VAL A 278 0.08 12.82 9.55
N PHE A 279 -1.02 12.39 10.17
CA PHE A 279 -1.36 10.96 10.29
C PHE A 279 -1.74 10.32 8.96
N GLU A 280 -2.57 10.99 8.16
CA GLU A 280 -3.06 10.45 6.88
C GLU A 280 -1.92 9.98 5.96
N PRO A 281 -0.89 10.81 5.64
CA PRO A 281 0.21 10.38 4.80
C PRO A 281 1.06 9.29 5.47
N LEU A 282 1.30 9.35 6.78
CA LEU A 282 2.04 8.30 7.50
C LEU A 282 1.37 6.94 7.36
N HIS A 283 0.03 6.90 7.51
CA HIS A 283 -0.76 5.68 7.40
C HIS A 283 -0.81 5.17 5.96
N THR A 284 -1.00 6.03 4.96
CA THR A 284 -0.94 5.61 3.55
C THR A 284 0.42 5.03 3.19
N ASN A 285 1.48 5.70 3.61
CA ASN A 285 2.87 5.32 3.36
C ASN A 285 3.24 3.97 4.04
N LEU A 286 2.60 3.61 5.15
CA LEU A 286 2.76 2.29 5.78
C LEU A 286 2.42 1.15 4.81
N TYR A 287 1.34 1.29 4.05
CA TYR A 287 0.92 0.30 3.05
C TYR A 287 1.82 0.34 1.80
N ARG A 288 2.15 1.55 1.31
CA ARG A 288 3.02 1.72 0.13
C ARG A 288 4.44 1.18 0.31
N ALA A 289 4.92 1.07 1.56
CA ALA A 289 6.22 0.47 1.83
C ALA A 289 6.32 -1.01 1.39
N PHE A 290 5.20 -1.72 1.26
CA PHE A 290 5.15 -3.11 0.79
C PHE A 290 5.02 -3.25 -0.73
N ASP A 291 4.99 -2.15 -1.48
CA ASP A 291 5.07 -2.18 -2.94
C ASP A 291 6.51 -2.46 -3.42
N PHE A 292 7.50 -2.32 -2.54
CA PHE A 292 8.89 -2.65 -2.83
C PHE A 292 9.12 -4.16 -2.85
N THR A 293 9.96 -4.61 -3.78
CA THR A 293 10.24 -6.04 -3.97
C THR A 293 11.42 -6.55 -3.15
N ASN A 294 12.34 -5.66 -2.76
CA ASN A 294 13.51 -6.03 -1.96
C ASN A 294 13.23 -5.83 -0.46
N GLN A 295 13.65 -6.81 0.34
CA GLN A 295 13.48 -6.82 1.79
C GLN A 295 14.07 -5.58 2.49
N SER A 296 15.28 -5.17 2.09
CA SER A 296 15.93 -3.96 2.62
C SER A 296 15.11 -2.70 2.30
N ASP A 297 14.60 -2.62 1.07
CA ASP A 297 13.90 -1.43 0.59
C ASP A 297 12.54 -1.30 1.26
N VAL A 298 11.87 -2.42 1.57
CA VAL A 298 10.64 -2.45 2.38
C VAL A 298 10.92 -1.92 3.80
N TYR A 299 12.00 -2.40 4.45
CA TYR A 299 12.34 -1.96 5.80
C TYR A 299 12.67 -0.47 5.86
N ASP A 300 13.54 0.01 4.96
CA ASP A 300 13.93 1.42 4.89
C ASP A 300 12.73 2.33 4.56
N SER A 301 11.83 1.83 3.72
CA SER A 301 10.57 2.50 3.40
C SER A 301 9.62 2.59 4.59
N LEU A 302 9.44 1.50 5.34
CA LEU A 302 8.64 1.50 6.56
C LEU A 302 9.18 2.50 7.59
N ALA A 303 10.51 2.62 7.72
CA ALA A 303 11.16 3.55 8.63
C ALA A 303 10.86 5.04 8.34
N ARG A 304 10.34 5.36 7.14
CA ARG A 304 9.85 6.72 6.80
C ARG A 304 8.54 7.06 7.52
N SER A 305 7.74 6.07 7.89
CA SER A 305 6.45 6.27 8.57
C SER A 305 6.42 5.72 9.99
N VAL A 306 7.23 4.72 10.30
CA VAL A 306 7.23 4.00 11.56
C VAL A 306 8.58 4.13 12.26
N HIS A 307 8.60 4.14 13.59
CA HIS A 307 9.82 4.22 14.37
C HIS A 307 9.79 3.34 15.62
N GLY A 308 10.96 3.08 16.20
CA GLY A 308 11.11 2.30 17.42
C GLY A 308 10.82 0.81 17.20
N ASN A 309 10.46 0.12 18.28
CA ASN A 309 10.20 -1.33 18.26
C ASN A 309 9.08 -1.72 17.28
N LEU A 310 8.13 -0.82 17.06
CA LEU A 310 7.02 -1.05 16.15
C LEU A 310 7.48 -1.32 14.71
N LEU A 311 8.60 -0.72 14.28
CA LEU A 311 9.15 -0.93 12.95
C LEU A 311 9.53 -2.41 12.74
N ASP A 312 10.31 -2.97 13.67
CA ASP A 312 10.74 -4.36 13.60
C ASP A 312 9.56 -5.32 13.73
N GLU A 313 8.60 -5.00 14.60
CA GLU A 313 7.39 -5.81 14.79
C GLU A 313 6.56 -5.88 13.51
N LEU A 314 6.21 -4.73 12.92
CA LEU A 314 5.41 -4.67 11.69
C LEU A 314 6.14 -5.31 10.52
N TYR A 315 7.43 -5.01 10.35
CA TYR A 315 8.22 -5.61 9.28
C TYR A 315 8.22 -7.13 9.38
N ASN A 316 8.63 -7.70 10.52
CA ASN A 316 8.73 -9.15 10.67
C ASN A 316 7.37 -9.84 10.54
N GLN A 317 6.32 -9.23 11.06
CA GLN A 317 4.98 -9.80 11.02
C GLN A 317 4.43 -9.86 9.58
N ILE A 318 4.52 -8.74 8.84
CA ILE A 318 3.96 -8.65 7.49
C ILE A 318 4.84 -9.41 6.50
N HIS A 319 6.15 -9.27 6.61
CA HIS A 319 7.11 -10.00 5.78
C HIS A 319 6.99 -11.52 5.96
N GLY A 320 6.86 -12.01 7.19
CA GLY A 320 6.67 -13.45 7.45
C GLY A 320 5.42 -14.03 6.80
N GLY A 321 4.32 -13.26 6.78
CA GLY A 321 3.07 -13.66 6.13
C GLY A 321 3.15 -13.65 4.60
N LEU A 322 3.81 -12.64 4.01
CA LEU A 322 3.98 -12.49 2.56
C LEU A 322 4.93 -13.55 1.97
N VAL A 323 6.08 -13.79 2.61
CA VAL A 323 7.07 -14.78 2.11
C VAL A 323 6.50 -16.19 2.09
N MET A 324 5.74 -16.61 3.12
CA MET A 324 5.10 -17.92 3.13
C MET A 324 4.09 -18.11 1.99
N GLN A 325 3.48 -17.02 1.50
CA GLN A 325 2.55 -17.07 0.37
C GLN A 325 3.31 -17.16 -0.96
N GLU A 326 4.39 -16.39 -1.12
CA GLU A 326 5.24 -16.41 -2.32
C GLU A 326 5.93 -17.77 -2.54
N GLU A 327 6.35 -18.46 -1.47
CA GLU A 327 6.88 -19.83 -1.54
C GLU A 327 5.85 -20.84 -2.08
N GLY A 328 4.55 -20.56 -1.93
CA GLY A 328 3.45 -21.33 -2.54
C GLY A 328 3.06 -20.87 -3.96
N GLY A 329 3.79 -19.91 -4.54
CA GLY A 329 3.45 -19.28 -5.81
C GLY A 329 2.27 -18.30 -5.72
N ALA A 330 1.88 -17.91 -4.51
CA ALA A 330 0.82 -16.94 -4.28
C ALA A 330 1.37 -15.51 -4.18
N VAL A 331 0.68 -14.55 -4.80
CA VAL A 331 1.02 -13.12 -4.70
C VAL A 331 -0.11 -12.41 -3.99
N SER A 332 0.20 -11.76 -2.88
CA SER A 332 -0.73 -10.87 -2.18
C SER A 332 -0.45 -9.42 -2.52
N GLU A 333 -1.52 -8.67 -2.74
CA GLU A 333 -1.47 -7.26 -3.12
C GLU A 333 -2.58 -6.47 -2.43
N VAL A 334 -2.26 -5.23 -2.07
CA VAL A 334 -3.23 -4.22 -1.64
C VAL A 334 -3.68 -3.44 -2.86
N GLN A 335 -4.97 -3.49 -3.15
CA GLN A 335 -5.59 -2.91 -4.33
C GLN A 335 -6.03 -1.47 -4.12
N ASP A 336 -6.62 -1.20 -2.95
CA ASP A 336 -7.10 0.12 -2.59
C ASP A 336 -7.09 0.27 -1.06
N LEU A 337 -6.88 1.50 -0.62
CA LEU A 337 -6.87 1.89 0.79
C LEU A 337 -7.80 3.09 0.98
N ARG A 338 -8.86 2.88 1.76
CA ARG A 338 -9.87 3.92 2.02
C ARG A 338 -9.92 4.24 3.50
N LEU A 339 -9.46 5.42 3.89
CA LEU A 339 -9.71 5.97 5.21
C LEU A 339 -11.20 6.31 5.34
N LYS A 340 -11.87 5.77 6.36
CA LYS A 340 -13.31 5.96 6.59
C LYS A 340 -13.55 7.01 7.66
N ASP A 341 -13.01 6.75 8.85
CA ASP A 341 -13.09 7.65 9.99
C ASP A 341 -11.72 7.84 10.62
N LEU A 342 -11.45 9.05 11.09
CA LEU A 342 -10.23 9.37 11.80
C LEU A 342 -10.57 10.38 12.89
N LEU A 343 -10.11 10.14 14.11
CA LEU A 343 -10.33 10.99 15.28
C LEU A 343 -9.00 11.17 16.01
N ILE A 344 -8.61 12.42 16.24
CA ILE A 344 -7.49 12.73 17.14
C ILE A 344 -8.03 12.70 18.56
N GLU A 345 -7.60 11.73 19.34
CA GLU A 345 -8.08 11.49 20.71
C GLU A 345 -7.36 12.38 21.73
N SER A 346 -6.06 12.59 21.53
CA SER A 346 -5.22 13.39 22.41
C SER A 346 -4.03 13.97 21.68
N VAL A 347 -3.54 15.10 22.18
CA VAL A 347 -2.28 15.72 21.77
C VAL A 347 -1.55 16.12 23.05
N GLY A 348 -0.26 15.85 23.14
CA GLY A 348 0.54 16.10 24.33
C GLY A 348 2.03 16.07 24.06
N LEU A 349 2.80 16.02 25.14
CA LEU A 349 4.24 15.82 25.12
C LEU A 349 4.55 14.45 25.70
N ASP A 350 5.58 13.78 25.18
CA ASP A 350 6.12 12.57 25.78
C ASP A 350 7.01 12.88 26.99
N ASP A 351 7.57 11.84 27.62
CA ASP A 351 8.44 11.97 28.80
C ASP A 351 9.73 12.78 28.51
N THR A 352 10.11 12.93 27.24
CA THR A 352 11.26 13.71 26.80
C THR A 352 10.90 15.18 26.48
N GLY A 353 9.61 15.53 26.53
CA GLY A 353 9.10 16.83 26.13
C GLY A 353 8.88 16.99 24.63
N SER A 354 8.89 15.90 23.86
CA SER A 354 8.65 15.91 22.41
C SER A 354 7.15 15.80 22.10
N PRO A 355 6.62 16.53 21.10
CA PRO A 355 5.22 16.44 20.71
C PRO A 355 4.78 15.02 20.31
N THR A 356 3.62 14.62 20.80
CA THR A 356 2.98 13.33 20.52
C THR A 356 1.47 13.51 20.39
N PHE A 357 0.81 12.63 19.65
CA PHE A 357 -0.64 12.57 19.59
C PHE A 357 -1.15 11.14 19.39
N CYS A 358 -2.41 10.93 19.77
CA CYS A 358 -3.12 9.67 19.61
C CYS A 358 -4.22 9.82 18.56
N ALA A 359 -4.22 8.94 17.57
CA ALA A 359 -5.21 8.92 16.50
C ALA A 359 -5.97 7.59 16.50
N ARG A 360 -7.30 7.63 16.56
CA ARG A 360 -8.15 6.47 16.27
C ARG A 360 -8.58 6.54 14.82
N CYS A 361 -8.24 5.49 14.06
CA CYS A 361 -8.51 5.41 12.62
C CYS A 361 -9.33 4.17 12.32
N GLN A 362 -10.30 4.31 11.43
CA GLN A 362 -11.02 3.23 10.78
C GLN A 362 -10.78 3.32 9.28
N TRP A 363 -10.41 2.20 8.67
CA TRP A 363 -10.10 2.15 7.25
C TRP A 363 -10.50 0.81 6.64
N GLU A 364 -10.66 0.81 5.32
CA GLU A 364 -10.88 -0.38 4.51
C GLU A 364 -9.68 -0.63 3.61
N VAL A 365 -9.31 -1.90 3.48
CA VAL A 365 -8.27 -2.39 2.60
C VAL A 365 -8.88 -3.41 1.66
N ASP A 366 -8.78 -3.16 0.37
CA ASP A 366 -9.08 -4.16 -0.65
C ASP A 366 -7.80 -4.95 -0.89
N GLY A 367 -7.82 -6.24 -0.59
CA GLY A 367 -6.72 -7.16 -0.83
C GLY A 367 -7.07 -8.14 -1.95
N ALA A 368 -6.08 -8.49 -2.75
CA ALA A 368 -6.17 -9.61 -3.68
C ALA A 368 -5.03 -10.59 -3.40
N VAL A 369 -5.35 -11.89 -3.42
CA VAL A 369 -4.36 -12.96 -3.37
C VAL A 369 -4.51 -13.78 -4.63
N PHE A 370 -3.48 -13.77 -5.47
CA PHE A 370 -3.42 -14.51 -6.71
C PHE A 370 -2.70 -15.82 -6.45
N HIS A 371 -3.35 -16.96 -6.67
CA HIS A 371 -2.72 -18.29 -6.68
C HIS A 371 -2.52 -18.73 -8.13
N SER A 372 -1.73 -19.80 -8.32
CA SER A 372 -1.54 -20.39 -9.64
C SER A 372 -2.83 -20.83 -10.33
N ASN A 373 -3.87 -21.20 -9.56
CA ASN A 373 -5.12 -21.75 -10.10
C ASN A 373 -6.35 -20.82 -9.97
N HIS A 374 -6.30 -19.82 -9.09
CA HIS A 374 -7.42 -18.88 -8.87
C HIS A 374 -6.97 -17.68 -8.03
N SER A 375 -7.83 -16.66 -7.99
CA SER A 375 -7.57 -15.44 -7.23
C SER A 375 -8.67 -15.20 -6.19
N HIS A 376 -8.30 -14.61 -5.08
CA HIS A 376 -9.19 -14.27 -3.98
C HIS A 376 -9.15 -12.77 -3.71
N TRP A 377 -10.29 -12.10 -3.86
CA TRP A 377 -10.45 -10.71 -3.46
C TRP A 377 -11.18 -10.62 -2.12
N ARG A 378 -10.77 -9.68 -1.29
CA ARG A 378 -11.34 -9.44 0.03
C ARG A 378 -11.27 -7.97 0.38
N THR A 379 -12.39 -7.41 0.82
CA THR A 379 -12.45 -6.12 1.51
C THR A 379 -12.43 -6.37 3.01
N ASN A 380 -11.40 -5.87 3.70
CA ASN A 380 -11.32 -5.91 5.15
C ASN A 380 -11.42 -4.49 5.71
N GLN A 381 -12.23 -4.32 6.74
CA GLN A 381 -12.30 -3.09 7.52
C GLN A 381 -11.59 -3.30 8.86
N TYR A 382 -10.77 -2.32 9.21
CA TYR A 382 -10.02 -2.29 10.45
C TYR A 382 -10.37 -1.03 11.24
N GLU A 383 -10.23 -1.13 12.55
CA GLU A 383 -10.22 0.01 13.47
C GLU A 383 -9.03 -0.14 14.41
N ALA A 384 -8.26 0.92 14.58
CA ALA A 384 -7.08 0.92 15.43
C ALA A 384 -6.84 2.28 16.07
N ARG A 385 -6.13 2.25 17.20
CA ARG A 385 -5.53 3.42 17.82
C ARG A 385 -4.04 3.45 17.47
N TYR A 386 -3.53 4.62 17.14
CA TYR A 386 -2.13 4.83 16.78
C TYR A 386 -1.53 5.91 17.67
N GLY A 387 -0.33 5.66 18.19
CA GLY A 387 0.52 6.66 18.81
C GLY A 387 1.50 7.23 17.79
N VAL A 388 1.56 8.56 17.67
CA VAL A 388 2.45 9.25 16.73
C VAL A 388 3.31 10.24 17.49
N ALA A 389 4.62 10.20 17.28
CA ALA A 389 5.58 11.07 17.96
C ALA A 389 6.45 11.83 16.96
N ALA A 390 6.85 13.05 17.33
CA ALA A 390 7.85 13.81 16.62
C ALA A 390 9.24 13.23 16.91
N THR A 391 9.94 12.78 15.87
CA THR A 391 11.32 12.28 15.95
C THR A 391 12.31 13.28 15.34
N ALA A 392 13.60 13.03 15.48
CA ALA A 392 14.64 13.85 14.83
C ALA A 392 14.50 13.89 13.29
N SER A 393 13.90 12.86 12.69
CA SER A 393 13.66 12.72 11.25
C SER A 393 12.23 13.08 10.81
N GLY A 394 11.45 13.74 11.68
CA GLY A 394 10.05 14.08 11.46
C GLY A 394 9.07 13.21 12.22
N TRP A 395 7.77 13.36 11.95
CA TRP A 395 6.73 12.59 12.62
C TRP A 395 6.74 11.11 12.22
N ARG A 396 6.52 10.21 13.18
CA ARG A 396 6.48 8.76 12.96
C ARG A 396 5.41 8.12 13.82
N ILE A 397 4.79 7.05 13.32
CA ILE A 397 3.97 6.13 14.10
C ILE A 397 4.93 5.32 15.00
N VAL A 398 4.71 5.36 16.30
CA VAL A 398 5.56 4.71 17.30
C VAL A 398 4.85 3.58 18.04
N ASP A 399 3.52 3.58 18.00
CA ASP A 399 2.70 2.57 18.64
C ASP A 399 1.38 2.37 17.89
N HIS A 400 0.79 1.18 18.01
CA HIS A 400 -0.58 0.94 17.55
C HIS A 400 -1.28 -0.15 18.36
N GLU A 401 -2.60 -0.09 18.39
CA GLU A 401 -3.48 -1.06 19.02
C GLU A 401 -4.69 -1.29 18.10
N ILE A 402 -4.80 -2.51 17.57
CA ILE A 402 -5.98 -2.89 16.77
C ILE A 402 -7.17 -3.09 17.69
N LEU A 403 -8.23 -2.33 17.42
CA LEU A 403 -9.48 -2.36 18.19
C LEU A 403 -10.50 -3.32 17.56
N ALA A 404 -10.55 -3.37 16.23
CA ALA A 404 -11.43 -4.27 15.49
C ALA A 404 -10.87 -4.62 14.11
N ALA A 405 -11.21 -5.82 13.63
CA ALA A 405 -10.96 -6.27 12.27
C ALA A 405 -12.16 -7.09 11.80
N ARG A 406 -12.73 -6.76 10.63
CA ARG A 406 -13.86 -7.50 10.07
C ARG A 406 -13.80 -7.54 8.54
N ARG A 407 -14.33 -8.60 7.95
CA ARG A 407 -14.55 -8.67 6.50
C ARG A 407 -15.85 -7.96 6.15
N VAL A 408 -15.84 -7.14 5.09
CA VAL A 408 -17.01 -6.35 4.66
C VAL A 408 -17.87 -7.13 3.65
N ASP A 409 -17.28 -7.97 2.79
CA ASP A 409 -17.99 -8.68 1.71
C ASP A 409 -18.85 -9.87 2.18
N ALA A 410 -18.90 -10.14 3.48
CA ALA A 410 -19.91 -11.05 4.04
C ALA A 410 -21.21 -10.26 4.14
N GLY A 411 -22.17 -10.53 3.24
CA GLY A 411 -23.52 -9.97 3.33
C GLY A 411 -24.15 -10.17 4.71
N PRO A 412 -25.21 -9.41 5.05
CA PRO A 412 -25.79 -9.45 6.39
C PRO A 412 -26.22 -10.87 6.74
N ILE A 413 -25.81 -11.34 7.93
CA ILE A 413 -26.26 -12.60 8.51
C ILE A 413 -27.79 -12.54 8.63
N LEU A 414 -28.50 -13.28 7.77
CA LEU A 414 -29.91 -13.54 8.00
C LEU A 414 -30.04 -14.42 9.25
N PRO A 415 -31.04 -14.17 10.13
CA PRO A 415 -31.22 -14.96 11.33
C PRO A 415 -31.42 -16.44 10.98
N GLN A 416 -30.61 -17.32 11.57
CA GLN A 416 -30.86 -18.75 11.52
C GLN A 416 -32.16 -19.05 12.29
N ASP A 417 -33.21 -19.37 11.54
CA ASP A 417 -34.40 -20.01 12.08
C ASP A 417 -34.71 -21.22 11.20
N SER A 418 -34.21 -22.39 11.60
CA SER A 418 -34.99 -23.62 11.72
C SER A 418 -34.08 -24.78 12.09
N GLN A 419 -34.43 -25.40 13.21
CA GLN A 419 -33.96 -26.71 13.63
C GLN A 419 -34.34 -27.75 12.58
N GLU A 420 -33.38 -28.56 12.13
CA GLU A 420 -33.64 -29.95 11.78
C GLU A 420 -32.45 -30.79 12.27
N ASN A 421 -32.74 -31.68 13.22
CA ASN A 421 -31.78 -32.61 13.82
C ASN A 421 -31.19 -33.57 12.75
N PRO A 422 -29.89 -33.88 12.79
CA PRO A 422 -29.34 -34.99 12.03
C PRO A 422 -29.76 -36.35 12.64
N PRO A 423 -29.94 -37.42 11.83
CA PRO A 423 -30.20 -38.75 12.37
C PRO A 423 -28.92 -39.33 12.99
N PRO A 424 -29.02 -40.23 14.00
CA PRO A 424 -27.85 -40.79 14.64
C PRO A 424 -27.24 -41.87 13.75
N ILE A 425 -25.95 -41.73 13.42
CA ILE A 425 -25.16 -42.83 12.85
C ILE A 425 -24.36 -43.45 13.99
N GLY A 426 -24.60 -44.73 14.18
CA GLY A 426 -23.98 -45.59 15.17
C GLY A 426 -22.52 -45.96 14.88
N GLU A 427 -22.01 -46.73 15.82
CA GLU A 427 -20.62 -47.02 16.15
C GLU A 427 -19.81 -47.82 15.11
N SER A 428 -18.49 -47.74 15.31
CA SER A 428 -17.44 -48.75 15.04
C SER A 428 -16.93 -48.82 13.58
N PHE A 429 -15.62 -48.78 13.27
CA PHE A 429 -14.36 -48.91 14.00
C PHE A 429 -13.32 -47.94 13.44
#